data_AF-A0A9E6CGY7-F1
#
_entry.id   AF-A0A9E6CGY7-F1
#
_cell.length_a   1.000
_cell.length_b   1.000
_cell.length_c   1.000
_cell.angle_alpha   90.00
_cell.angle_beta   90.00
_cell.angle_gamma   90.00
#
_symmetry.space_group_name_H-M   'P 1'
#
loop_
_entity.id
_entity.type
_entity.pdbx_description
1 polymer ?
#
loop_
_entity_poly.entity_id
_entity_poly.type
_entity_poly.pdbx_seq_one_letter_code
_entity_poly.pdbx_strand_id
1 'polypeptide(L)'
;MKKLVLFIISLIIWLVLTWTTYLPSVLIGIVVSLFISFWFADFFVQHAENFFQIKRFLYLLLYIPFFIFYCILANFDVAYRVLHPKLPIKPGIVKVKTTLSTVTGRVALANSITLTPGTLTV
;
A
#
# COMPACT_ATOMS: atom_id res chain seq x y z
N MET A 1 3.81 14.27 16.49
CA MET A 1 4.36 13.07 15.80
C MET A 1 3.91 12.91 14.35
N LYS A 2 2.64 13.18 14.01
CA LYS A 2 2.11 13.10 12.62
C LYS A 2 2.97 13.82 11.58
N LYS A 3 3.34 15.09 11.86
CA LYS A 3 4.23 15.90 11.02
C LYS A 3 5.59 15.22 10.80
N LEU A 4 6.23 14.77 11.87
CA LEU A 4 7.53 14.10 11.78
C LEU A 4 7.47 12.80 10.96
N VAL A 5 6.40 12.00 11.11
CA VAL A 5 6.19 10.78 10.31
C VAL A 5 6.04 11.13 8.83
N LEU A 6 5.18 12.09 8.48
CA LEU A 6 4.97 12.48 7.08
C LEU A 6 6.23 13.11 6.46
N PHE A 7 7.00 13.86 7.26
CA PHE A 7 8.29 14.42 6.84
C PHE A 7 9.28 13.31 6.46
N ILE A 8 9.47 12.31 7.33
CA ILE A 8 10.38 11.20 7.08
C ILE A 8 9.94 10.40 5.85
N ILE A 9 8.65 10.07 5.75
CA ILE A 9 8.12 9.33 4.59
C ILE A 9 8.33 10.12 3.30
N SER A 10 7.97 11.40 3.28
CA SER A 10 8.13 12.28 2.11
C SER A 10 9.59 12.42 1.70
N LEU A 11 10.51 12.55 2.68
CA LEU A 11 11.93 12.65 2.40
C LEU A 11 12.51 11.35 1.85
N ILE A 12 12.10 10.20 2.40
CA ILE A 12 12.50 8.89 1.86
C ILE A 12 11.99 8.75 0.41
N ILE A 13 10.74 9.10 0.14
CA ILE A 13 10.17 9.08 -1.21
C ILE A 13 10.99 9.99 -2.14
N TRP A 14 11.34 11.21 -1.71
CA TRP A 14 12.16 12.13 -2.50
C TRP A 14 13.52 11.53 -2.85
N LEU A 15 14.21 10.93 -1.88
CA LEU A 15 15.53 10.33 -2.08
C LEU A 15 15.48 9.12 -3.02
N VAL A 16 14.47 8.26 -2.85
CA VAL A 16 14.26 7.09 -3.72
C VAL A 16 13.93 7.54 -5.14
N LEU A 17 13.11 8.58 -5.31
CA LEU A 17 12.70 9.09 -6.63
C LEU A 17 13.85 9.77 -7.37
N THR A 18 14.62 10.60 -6.67
CA THR A 18 15.67 11.39 -7.32
C THR A 18 16.95 10.59 -7.52
N TRP A 19 17.14 9.52 -6.74
CA TRP A 19 18.29 8.60 -6.82
C TRP A 19 19.64 9.34 -6.88
N THR A 20 19.77 10.44 -6.15
CA THR A 20 20.97 11.29 -6.13
C THR A 20 21.23 11.80 -4.73
N THR A 21 22.50 11.89 -4.35
CA THR A 21 22.96 12.45 -3.08
C THR A 21 23.56 13.85 -3.23
N TYR A 22 23.33 14.50 -4.37
CA TYR A 22 23.77 15.87 -4.61
C TYR A 22 23.18 16.83 -3.56
N LEU A 23 24.04 17.54 -2.85
CA LEU A 23 23.70 18.40 -1.70
C LEU A 23 22.53 19.37 -1.99
N PRO A 24 22.52 20.14 -3.09
CA PRO A 24 21.39 21.00 -3.44
C PRO A 24 20.06 20.25 -3.63
N SER A 25 20.08 19.05 -4.22
CA SER A 25 18.86 18.24 -4.41
C SER A 25 18.28 17.76 -3.08
N VAL A 26 19.14 17.32 -2.17
CA VAL A 26 18.75 16.89 -0.82
C VAL A 26 18.17 18.06 -0.03
N LEU A 27 18.78 19.26 -0.11
CA LEU A 27 18.27 20.47 0.55
C LEU A 27 16.87 20.85 0.06
N ILE A 28 16.64 20.84 -1.25
CA ILE A 28 15.31 21.08 -1.83
C ILE A 28 14.32 20.03 -1.31
N GLY A 29 14.71 18.75 -1.30
CA GLY A 29 13.88 17.66 -0.78
C GLY A 29 13.50 17.84 0.69
N ILE A 30 14.42 18.33 1.53
CA ILE A 30 14.15 18.67 2.93
C ILE A 30 13.11 19.80 3.03
N VAL A 31 13.31 20.89 2.29
CA VAL A 31 12.39 22.05 2.31
C VAL A 31 10.99 21.65 1.84
N VAL A 32 10.90 20.92 0.73
CA VAL A 32 9.62 20.44 0.18
C VAL A 32 8.94 19.47 1.15
N SER A 33 9.68 18.52 1.71
CA SER A 33 9.12 17.56 2.67
C SER A 33 8.66 18.23 3.96
N LEU A 34 9.35 19.27 4.43
CA LEU A 34 8.91 20.08 5.57
C LEU A 34 7.62 20.83 5.25
N PHE A 35 7.52 21.43 4.07
CA PHE A 35 6.32 22.13 3.63
C PHE A 35 5.11 21.18 3.57
N ILE A 36 5.27 20.02 2.91
CA ILE A 36 4.22 18.99 2.83
C ILE A 36 3.82 18.51 4.22
N SER A 37 4.80 18.19 5.06
CA SER A 37 4.58 17.74 6.43
C SER A 37 3.79 18.77 7.25
N PHE A 38 4.12 20.04 7.13
CA PHE A 38 3.47 21.08 7.92
C PHE A 38 1.99 21.25 7.58
N TRP A 39 1.65 21.21 6.29
CA TRP A 39 0.30 21.47 5.78
C TRP A 39 -0.59 20.22 5.70
N PHE A 40 -0.04 19.05 5.41
CA PHE A 40 -0.83 17.84 5.06
C PHE A 40 -0.79 16.72 6.10
N ALA A 41 0.01 16.82 7.16
CA ALA A 41 0.14 15.73 8.13
C ALA A 41 -1.16 15.35 8.83
N ASP A 42 -2.04 16.31 9.09
CA ASP A 42 -3.29 16.07 9.80
C ASP A 42 -4.33 15.33 8.94
N PHE A 43 -4.23 15.47 7.61
CA PHE A 43 -5.08 14.75 6.66
C PHE A 43 -4.62 13.31 6.42
N PHE A 44 -3.31 13.10 6.25
CA PHE A 44 -2.77 11.79 5.85
C PHE A 44 -2.50 10.85 7.03
N VAL A 45 -2.12 11.37 8.19
CA VAL A 45 -1.69 10.54 9.31
C VAL A 45 -2.73 10.55 10.43
N GLN A 46 -3.65 9.58 10.39
CA GLN A 46 -4.68 9.46 11.42
C GLN A 46 -4.11 8.84 12.73
N HIS A 47 -3.23 7.85 12.63
CA HIS A 47 -2.69 7.09 13.78
C HIS A 47 -1.15 7.03 13.76
N ALA A 48 -0.48 8.16 14.04
CA ALA A 48 1.00 8.25 14.01
C ALA A 48 1.72 7.34 15.02
N GLU A 49 1.07 7.03 16.14
CA GLU A 49 1.63 6.20 17.22
C GLU A 49 1.97 4.77 16.76
N ASN A 50 1.23 4.28 15.77
CA ASN A 50 1.42 2.94 15.24
C ASN A 50 2.62 2.81 14.28
N PHE A 51 3.18 3.93 13.80
CA PHE A 51 4.22 3.93 12.77
C PHE A 51 5.57 3.45 13.31
N PHE A 52 5.90 3.80 14.57
CA PHE A 52 7.16 3.40 15.22
C PHE A 52 7.11 2.00 15.85
N GLN A 53 5.99 1.29 15.74
CA GLN A 53 5.88 -0.05 16.31
C GLN A 53 6.61 -1.08 15.42
N ILE A 54 7.84 -1.45 15.80
CA ILE A 54 8.69 -2.37 15.04
C ILE A 54 7.98 -3.68 14.66
N LYS A 55 7.12 -4.21 15.55
CA LYS A 55 6.34 -5.42 15.29
C LYS A 55 5.44 -5.27 14.06
N ARG A 56 4.76 -4.12 13.89
CA ARG A 56 3.89 -3.88 12.73
C ARG A 56 4.70 -3.79 11.44
N PHE A 57 5.85 -3.14 11.49
CA PHE A 57 6.75 -3.06 10.34
C PHE A 57 7.23 -4.46 9.91
N LEU A 58 7.60 -5.32 10.86
CA LEU A 58 7.97 -6.71 10.57
C LEU A 58 6.82 -7.52 9.95
N TYR A 59 5.60 -7.39 10.48
CA TYR A 59 4.43 -8.04 9.88
C TYR A 59 4.14 -7.52 8.47
N LEU A 60 4.33 -6.23 8.21
CA LEU A 60 4.20 -5.66 6.87
C LEU A 60 5.26 -6.23 5.92
N LEU A 61 6.51 -6.34 6.39
CA LEU A 61 7.60 -6.93 5.60
C LEU A 61 7.36 -8.41 5.30
N LEU A 62 6.75 -9.17 6.22
CA LEU A 62 6.34 -10.57 5.99
C LEU A 62 5.10 -10.67 5.09
N TYR A 63 4.19 -9.71 5.20
CA TYR A 63 2.97 -9.66 4.40
C TYR A 63 3.25 -9.45 2.91
N ILE A 64 4.19 -8.56 2.55
CA ILE A 64 4.52 -8.25 1.14
C ILE A 64 4.87 -9.50 0.31
N PRO A 65 5.85 -10.34 0.67
CA PRO A 65 6.21 -11.51 -0.13
C PRO A 65 5.08 -12.53 -0.18
N PHE A 66 4.34 -12.72 0.92
CA PHE A 66 3.16 -13.60 0.94
C PHE A 66 2.09 -13.10 -0.03
N PHE A 67 1.77 -11.81 0.01
CA PHE A 67 0.82 -11.18 -0.90
C PHE A 67 1.24 -11.31 -2.37
N ILE A 68 2.52 -11.05 -2.68
CA ILE A 68 3.07 -11.20 -4.04
C ILE A 68 2.91 -12.64 -4.52
N PHE A 69 3.22 -13.63 -3.68
CA PHE A 69 3.07 -15.05 -4.03
C PHE A 69 1.63 -15.39 -4.44
N TYR A 70 0.63 -14.98 -3.66
CA TYR A 70 -0.78 -15.21 -4.01
C TYR A 70 -1.22 -14.41 -5.23
N CYS A 71 -0.71 -13.18 -5.43
CA CYS A 71 -0.97 -12.41 -6.64
C CYS A 71 -0.45 -13.11 -7.89
N ILE A 72 0.76 -13.66 -7.83
CA ILE A 72 1.35 -14.43 -8.95
C ILE A 72 0.50 -15.67 -9.23
N LEU A 73 0.13 -16.44 -8.20
CA LEU A 73 -0.68 -17.65 -8.36
C LEU A 73 -2.04 -17.35 -9.00
N ALA A 74 -2.71 -16.30 -8.56
CA ALA A 74 -4.00 -15.92 -9.12
C ALA A 74 -3.88 -15.31 -10.54
N ASN A 75 -2.76 -14.68 -10.90
CA ASN A 75 -2.49 -14.29 -12.29
C ASN A 75 -2.37 -15.51 -13.21
N PHE A 76 -1.73 -16.59 -12.74
CA PHE A 76 -1.67 -17.85 -13.50
C PHE A 76 -3.05 -18.50 -13.65
N ASP A 77 -3.91 -18.48 -12.62
CA ASP A 77 -5.29 -18.96 -12.72
C ASP A 77 -6.10 -18.17 -13.76
N VAL A 78 -5.97 -16.83 -13.79
CA VAL A 78 -6.62 -16.01 -14.82
C VAL A 78 -6.07 -16.32 -16.21
N ALA A 79 -4.75 -16.44 -16.37
CA ALA A 79 -4.14 -16.80 -17.64
C ALA A 79 -4.66 -18.16 -18.14
N TYR A 80 -4.76 -19.16 -17.26
CA TYR A 80 -5.34 -20.46 -17.59
C TYR A 80 -6.81 -20.35 -18.02
N ARG A 81 -7.64 -19.60 -17.29
CA ARG A 81 -9.07 -19.43 -17.60
C ARG A 81 -9.30 -18.76 -18.95
N VAL A 82 -8.46 -17.78 -19.32
CA VAL A 82 -8.52 -17.09 -20.61
C VAL A 82 -8.11 -18.00 -21.76
N LEU A 83 -7.08 -18.83 -21.57
CA LEU A 83 -6.61 -19.77 -22.59
C LEU A 83 -7.52 -21.00 -22.72
N HIS A 84 -8.30 -21.33 -21.70
CA HIS A 84 -9.16 -22.51 -21.72
C HIS A 84 -10.34 -22.29 -22.68
N PRO A 85 -10.54 -23.14 -23.70
CA PRO A 85 -11.53 -22.92 -24.77
C PRO A 85 -12.97 -22.87 -24.28
N LYS A 86 -13.26 -23.52 -23.13
CA LYS A 86 -14.60 -23.49 -22.51
C LYS A 86 -14.87 -22.26 -21.62
N LEU A 87 -13.89 -21.37 -21.41
CA LEU A 87 -13.98 -20.17 -20.56
C LEU A 87 -14.80 -20.40 -19.28
N PRO A 88 -14.37 -21.27 -18.34
CA PRO A 88 -15.17 -21.67 -17.20
C PRO A 88 -15.25 -20.56 -16.14
N ILE A 89 -16.03 -19.51 -16.42
CA ILE A 89 -16.21 -18.33 -15.57
C ILE A 89 -17.66 -18.32 -15.07
N LYS A 90 -17.86 -18.18 -13.76
CA LYS A 90 -19.18 -18.02 -13.13
C LYS A 90 -19.19 -16.71 -12.32
N PRO A 91 -19.60 -15.58 -12.91
CA PRO A 91 -19.60 -14.30 -12.22
C PRO A 91 -20.66 -14.27 -11.10
N GLY A 92 -20.38 -13.53 -10.03
CA GLY A 92 -21.31 -13.32 -8.93
C GLY A 92 -20.80 -12.26 -7.94
N ILE A 93 -21.72 -11.54 -7.29
CA ILE A 93 -21.40 -10.58 -6.24
C ILE A 93 -21.59 -11.27 -4.89
N VAL A 94 -20.53 -11.30 -4.09
CA VAL A 94 -20.54 -11.92 -2.76
C VAL A 94 -20.27 -10.86 -1.70
N LYS A 95 -21.13 -10.79 -0.68
CA LYS A 95 -20.96 -9.88 0.45
C LYS A 95 -20.07 -10.51 1.52
N VAL A 96 -18.87 -9.97 1.71
CA VAL A 96 -17.93 -10.40 2.76
C VAL A 96 -17.99 -9.44 3.94
N LYS A 97 -18.26 -9.95 5.15
CA LYS A 97 -18.23 -9.16 6.39
C LYS A 97 -16.80 -9.10 6.93
N THR A 98 -16.34 -7.91 7.32
CA THR A 98 -15.01 -7.67 7.89
C THR A 98 -15.14 -7.12 9.32
N THR A 99 -14.24 -7.55 10.20
CA THR A 99 -14.13 -7.07 11.59
C THR A 99 -13.12 -5.92 11.74
N LEU A 100 -12.53 -5.44 10.65
CA LEU A 100 -11.55 -4.35 10.66
C LEU A 100 -12.20 -3.02 11.02
N SER A 101 -11.75 -2.43 12.12
CA SER A 101 -12.24 -1.13 12.61
C SER A 101 -11.63 0.07 11.89
N THR A 102 -10.38 -0.03 11.45
CA THR A 102 -9.66 1.11 10.84
C THR A 102 -9.99 1.29 9.36
N VAL A 103 -10.09 2.54 8.92
CA VAL A 103 -10.31 2.87 7.50
C VAL A 103 -9.14 2.37 6.65
N THR A 104 -7.89 2.63 7.07
CA THR A 104 -6.69 2.18 6.36
C THR A 104 -6.63 0.65 6.24
N GLY A 105 -7.02 -0.09 7.29
CA GLY A 105 -7.08 -1.55 7.24
C GLY A 105 -8.14 -2.06 6.26
N ARG A 106 -9.32 -1.44 6.23
CA ARG A 106 -10.38 -1.77 5.25
C ARG A 106 -9.95 -1.48 3.82
N VAL A 107 -9.27 -0.36 3.57
CA VAL A 107 -8.73 -0.01 2.25
C VAL A 107 -7.63 -0.99 1.83
N ALA A 108 -6.71 -1.33 2.74
CA ALA A 108 -5.68 -2.32 2.47
C ALA A 108 -6.30 -3.68 2.08
N LEU A 109 -7.28 -4.17 2.85
CA LEU A 109 -8.00 -5.41 2.55
C LEU A 109 -8.69 -5.35 1.17
N ALA A 110 -9.42 -4.27 0.88
CA ALA A 110 -10.12 -4.08 -0.39
C ALA A 110 -9.13 -4.07 -1.58
N ASN A 111 -8.00 -3.39 -1.45
CA ASN A 111 -6.96 -3.37 -2.47
C ASN A 111 -6.32 -4.75 -2.65
N SER A 112 -6.08 -5.48 -1.57
CA SER A 112 -5.52 -6.84 -1.65
C SER A 112 -6.46 -7.82 -2.34
N ILE A 113 -7.78 -7.72 -2.09
CA ILE A 113 -8.80 -8.52 -2.80
C ILE A 113 -8.86 -8.12 -4.28
N THR A 114 -8.78 -6.83 -4.60
CA THR A 114 -8.86 -6.36 -5.98
C THR A 114 -7.62 -6.72 -6.79
N LEU A 115 -6.44 -6.72 -6.16
CA LEU A 115 -5.18 -7.06 -6.80
C LEU A 115 -4.97 -8.56 -6.98
N THR A 116 -5.62 -9.42 -6.19
CA THR A 116 -5.68 -10.86 -6.48
C THR A 116 -6.58 -11.08 -7.70
N PRO A 117 -6.04 -11.54 -8.84
CA PRO A 117 -6.81 -11.62 -10.08
C PRO A 117 -8.04 -12.52 -9.95
N GLY A 118 -9.13 -12.10 -10.60
CA GLY A 118 -10.42 -12.80 -10.56
C GLY A 118 -11.41 -12.26 -9.53
N THR A 119 -11.04 -11.24 -8.75
CA THR A 119 -11.94 -10.55 -7.80
C THR A 119 -11.86 -9.02 -7.96
N LEU A 120 -12.95 -8.34 -7.62
CA LEU A 120 -13.04 -6.88 -7.65
C LEU A 120 -13.91 -6.42 -6.48
N THR A 121 -13.46 -5.40 -5.75
CA THR A 121 -14.22 -4.81 -4.63
C THR A 121 -15.02 -3.61 -5.11
N VAL A 122 -16.33 -3.58 -4.79
CA VAL A 122 -17.28 -2.49 -5.13
C VAL A 122 -17.91 -1.95 -3.84
#